data_AF-A0A484ZGZ1-F1
#
_entry.id   AF-A0A484ZGZ1-F1
#
_cell.length_a   1.000
_cell.length_b   1.000
_cell.length_c   1.000
_cell.angle_alpha   90.00
_cell.angle_beta   90.00
_cell.angle_gamma   90.00
#
_symmetry.space_group_name_H-M   'P 1'
#
loop_
_entity.id
_entity.type
_entity.pdbx_description
1 polymer ?
#
loop_
_entity_poly.entity_id
_entity_poly.type
_entity_poly.pdbx_seq_one_letter_code
_entity_poly.pdbx_strand_id
1 'polypeptide(L)'
;MKLIKKEHLPPVFCAMRHYRLKALFLALSIGFVMCPAQAVMSGSSGEINGRVPTASGNLIILLPDGATALTDNATVSSTAKPSEFTLGALTTGLTVVDVDGDAPLSMAVALPGATWEWRAPNGTPLTATQLTQSFSTSFANDDILTVKVSGPVTSTSDSGFPISGTDTYESVWYRVKIKALVVPTLQVNEANFAIDSGFPTTGFMDANFQFYMGGTNATPNGNYTYSSNQPDWVTVDELGNVTFTGTPTSANKTATITITDKSGAEAQRSFSFTIKTWFINDGR
;
A
#
# COMPACT_ATOMS: atom_id res chain seq x y z
N MET A 1 -18.08 -58.89 -52.60
CA MET A 1 -18.95 -58.90 -53.80
C MET A 1 -20.24 -58.21 -53.45
N LYS A 2 -20.58 -57.13 -54.17
CA LYS A 2 -21.90 -56.51 -54.32
C LYS A 2 -22.58 -55.97 -53.03
N LEU A 3 -23.43 -54.94 -53.01
CA LEU A 3 -23.86 -53.86 -53.90
C LEU A 3 -25.13 -53.33 -53.19
N ILE A 4 -25.17 -52.12 -52.65
CA ILE A 4 -26.45 -51.38 -52.45
C ILE A 4 -26.10 -49.91 -52.66
N LYS A 5 -26.10 -49.38 -53.89
CA LYS A 5 -27.19 -49.09 -54.83
C LYS A 5 -27.77 -47.67 -54.62
N LYS A 6 -27.25 -46.80 -55.48
CA LYS A 6 -27.77 -45.53 -55.98
C LYS A 6 -29.03 -45.78 -56.82
N GLU A 7 -30.03 -44.89 -56.76
CA GLU A 7 -31.13 -44.63 -57.72
C GLU A 7 -32.21 -43.85 -56.93
N HIS A 8 -32.51 -42.57 -57.15
CA HIS A 8 -33.01 -41.90 -58.36
C HIS A 8 -34.20 -42.63 -58.99
N LEU A 9 -35.41 -42.09 -58.78
CA LEU A 9 -36.50 -42.13 -59.77
C LEU A 9 -37.57 -41.05 -59.46
N PRO A 10 -38.02 -40.30 -60.50
CA PRO A 10 -39.21 -39.43 -60.53
C PRO A 10 -40.44 -40.25 -61.01
N PRO A 11 -41.47 -39.70 -61.71
CA PRO A 11 -42.37 -38.55 -61.49
C PRO A 11 -43.87 -39.01 -61.43
N VAL A 12 -44.84 -38.07 -61.56
CA VAL A 12 -46.11 -38.17 -62.34
C VAL A 12 -47.47 -37.98 -61.59
N PHE A 13 -48.10 -36.82 -61.92
CA PHE A 13 -49.51 -36.50 -62.27
C PHE A 13 -50.72 -36.70 -61.33
N CYS A 14 -51.51 -35.61 -61.17
CA CYS A 14 -52.95 -35.47 -61.54
C CYS A 14 -53.43 -34.05 -61.12
N ALA A 15 -54.31 -33.27 -61.76
CA ALA A 15 -55.14 -33.42 -62.94
C ALA A 15 -55.51 -32.02 -63.51
N MET A 16 -55.78 -31.99 -64.81
CA MET A 16 -56.29 -30.88 -65.62
C MET A 16 -57.66 -30.37 -65.18
N ARG A 17 -57.90 -29.06 -65.35
CA ARG A 17 -59.17 -28.59 -65.93
C ARG A 17 -58.91 -27.47 -66.93
N HIS A 18 -59.29 -27.75 -68.17
CA HIS A 18 -59.24 -26.85 -69.31
C HIS A 18 -60.28 -25.74 -69.21
N TYR A 19 -59.90 -24.51 -69.57
CA TYR A 19 -60.77 -23.61 -70.31
C TYR A 19 -59.97 -22.96 -71.43
N ARG A 20 -60.46 -23.14 -72.66
CA ARG A 20 -59.92 -22.55 -73.88
C ARG A 20 -60.31 -21.08 -73.94
N LEU A 21 -59.38 -20.18 -74.27
CA LEU A 21 -59.71 -19.04 -75.13
C LEU A 21 -58.46 -18.42 -75.80
N LYS A 22 -58.38 -18.68 -77.11
CA LYS A 22 -57.93 -17.83 -78.22
C LYS A 22 -56.64 -17.02 -78.07
N ALA A 23 -55.69 -17.43 -78.93
CA ALA A 23 -54.49 -16.72 -79.32
C ALA A 23 -54.75 -15.26 -79.72
N LEU A 24 -53.89 -14.37 -79.21
CA LEU A 24 -53.49 -13.14 -79.90
C LEU A 24 -52.01 -12.92 -79.57
N PHE A 25 -51.15 -13.09 -80.58
CA PHE A 25 -49.73 -12.75 -80.51
C PHE A 25 -49.59 -11.23 -80.45
N LEU A 26 -49.07 -10.69 -79.35
CA LEU A 26 -48.52 -9.34 -79.30
C LEU A 26 -47.15 -9.42 -78.61
N ALA A 27 -46.10 -9.45 -79.43
CA ALA A 27 -44.74 -9.29 -78.97
C ALA A 27 -44.51 -7.82 -78.63
N LEU A 28 -44.55 -7.48 -77.33
CA LEU A 28 -44.10 -6.20 -76.81
C LEU A 28 -42.76 -6.39 -76.10
N SER A 29 -41.69 -6.26 -76.87
CA SER A 29 -40.31 -6.18 -76.37
C SER A 29 -39.93 -4.71 -76.17
N ILE A 30 -40.03 -4.19 -74.95
CA ILE A 30 -39.41 -2.92 -74.55
C ILE A 30 -38.79 -3.11 -73.16
N GLY A 31 -37.49 -2.86 -73.08
CA GLY A 31 -36.58 -3.40 -72.10
C GLY A 31 -36.78 -2.94 -70.65
N PHE A 32 -36.55 -3.87 -69.73
CA PHE A 32 -36.16 -3.52 -68.37
C PHE A 32 -34.82 -2.78 -68.45
N VAL A 33 -34.85 -1.46 -68.26
CA VAL A 33 -33.66 -0.72 -67.84
C VAL A 33 -33.38 -1.17 -66.42
N MET A 34 -32.59 -2.24 -66.26
CA MET A 34 -31.91 -2.50 -65.01
C MET A 34 -30.79 -1.46 -64.92
N CYS A 35 -31.09 -0.29 -64.36
CA CYS A 35 -30.02 0.54 -63.83
C CYS A 35 -29.28 -0.33 -62.81
N PRO A 36 -27.95 -0.51 -62.88
CA PRO A 36 -27.25 -1.01 -61.72
C PRO A 36 -27.54 -0.01 -60.60
N ALA A 37 -28.22 -0.46 -59.55
CA ALA A 37 -28.21 0.26 -58.29
C ALA A 37 -26.76 0.20 -57.80
N GLN A 38 -25.95 1.16 -58.24
CA GLN A 38 -24.67 1.46 -57.64
C GLN A 38 -25.02 1.92 -56.23
N ALA A 39 -24.80 1.07 -55.24
CA ALA A 39 -24.73 1.53 -53.87
C ALA A 39 -23.53 2.48 -53.81
N VAL A 40 -23.81 3.78 -53.94
CA VAL A 40 -22.87 4.80 -53.55
C VAL A 40 -22.71 4.61 -52.05
N MET A 41 -21.54 4.16 -51.59
CA MET A 41 -21.20 4.38 -50.18
C MET A 41 -21.37 5.87 -49.97
N SER A 42 -22.30 6.26 -49.09
CA SER A 42 -22.38 7.64 -48.64
C SER A 42 -20.97 8.06 -48.27
N GLY A 43 -20.46 9.13 -48.87
CA GLY A 43 -19.10 9.61 -48.61
C GLY A 43 -18.85 9.68 -47.11
N SER A 44 -17.60 9.42 -46.69
CA SER A 44 -17.17 9.27 -45.29
C SER A 44 -18.17 9.86 -44.31
N SER A 45 -18.96 9.01 -43.65
CA SER A 45 -19.56 9.42 -42.39
C SER A 45 -18.39 9.97 -41.54
N GLY A 46 -18.56 11.13 -40.90
CA GLY A 46 -17.53 11.64 -40.01
C GLY A 46 -17.09 10.55 -39.02
N GLU A 47 -15.85 10.62 -38.55
CA GLU A 47 -15.34 9.69 -37.52
C GLU A 47 -16.34 9.66 -36.36
N ILE A 48 -16.88 8.48 -36.05
CA ILE A 48 -17.67 8.29 -34.84
C ILE A 48 -16.65 8.21 -33.72
N ASN A 49 -16.47 9.31 -33.00
CA ASN A 49 -15.63 9.34 -31.81
C ASN A 49 -16.35 8.62 -30.67
N GLY A 50 -15.65 7.68 -30.05
CA GLY A 50 -16.04 7.03 -28.81
C GLY A 50 -15.85 7.95 -27.60
N ARG A 51 -15.83 7.35 -26.41
CA ARG A 51 -15.57 8.00 -25.13
C ARG A 51 -14.14 7.72 -24.69
N VAL A 52 -13.63 8.61 -23.84
CA VAL A 52 -12.33 8.36 -23.21
C VAL A 52 -12.47 7.30 -22.12
N PRO A 53 -11.41 6.51 -21.88
CA PRO A 53 -11.31 5.71 -20.67
C PRO A 53 -11.43 6.58 -19.42
N THR A 54 -12.19 6.12 -18.44
CA THR A 54 -12.49 6.86 -17.21
C THR A 54 -12.07 6.05 -16.00
N ALA A 55 -11.33 6.67 -15.09
CA ALA A 55 -10.99 6.07 -13.80
C ALA A 55 -12.07 6.37 -12.74
N SER A 56 -12.12 5.56 -11.69
CA SER A 56 -13.01 5.76 -10.55
C SER A 56 -12.34 5.23 -9.29
N GLY A 57 -12.57 5.91 -8.16
CA GLY A 57 -11.99 5.57 -6.86
C GLY A 57 -11.25 6.74 -6.22
N ASN A 58 -10.29 6.44 -5.35
CA ASN A 58 -9.49 7.43 -4.63
C ASN A 58 -8.00 7.15 -4.73
N LEU A 59 -7.20 8.21 -4.62
CA LEU A 59 -5.76 8.06 -4.45
C LEU A 59 -5.44 7.47 -3.08
N ILE A 60 -4.42 6.62 -3.03
CA ILE A 60 -3.90 6.02 -1.79
C ILE A 60 -2.56 6.67 -1.43
N ILE A 61 -2.39 6.99 -0.16
CA ILE A 61 -1.12 7.48 0.41
C ILE A 61 -0.41 6.29 1.06
N LEU A 62 0.90 6.19 0.88
CA LEU A 62 1.74 5.23 1.60
C LEU A 62 2.46 5.93 2.75
N LEU A 63 2.71 5.18 3.82
CA LEU A 63 3.56 5.59 4.92
C LEU A 63 5.01 5.83 4.43
N PRO A 64 5.87 6.46 5.25
CA PRO A 64 7.29 6.67 4.94
C PRO A 64 8.10 5.41 4.61
N ASP A 65 7.57 4.21 4.89
CA ASP A 65 8.17 2.94 4.49
C ASP A 65 8.03 2.65 2.98
N GLY A 66 7.22 3.42 2.26
CA GLY A 66 6.96 3.29 0.83
C GLY A 66 6.18 2.05 0.42
N ALA A 67 5.59 1.33 1.37
CA ALA A 67 4.91 0.05 1.12
C ALA A 67 3.53 -0.05 1.80
N THR A 68 3.41 0.44 3.02
CA THR A 68 2.19 0.30 3.82
C THR A 68 1.22 1.43 3.49
N ALA A 69 -0.03 1.10 3.15
CA ALA A 69 -1.06 2.10 2.93
C ALA A 69 -1.40 2.86 4.23
N LEU A 70 -1.46 4.19 4.14
CA LEU A 70 -1.91 5.05 5.22
C LEU A 70 -3.39 4.77 5.51
N THR A 71 -3.68 4.46 6.76
CA THR A 71 -5.04 4.34 7.28
C THR A 71 -5.35 5.53 8.18
N ASP A 72 -6.64 5.82 8.38
CA ASP A 72 -7.02 6.94 9.23
C ASP A 72 -6.57 6.72 10.68
N ASN A 73 -5.99 7.77 11.28
CA ASN A 73 -5.41 7.76 12.61
C ASN A 73 -4.18 6.84 12.77
N ALA A 74 -3.48 6.52 11.67
CA ALA A 74 -2.24 5.77 11.71
C ALA A 74 -1.18 6.49 12.56
N THR A 75 -0.37 5.69 13.25
CA THR A 75 0.72 6.20 14.08
C THR A 75 2.01 6.25 13.28
N VAL A 76 2.72 7.37 13.35
CA VAL A 76 3.95 7.61 12.59
C VAL A 76 5.04 8.15 13.52
N SER A 77 6.27 7.67 13.32
CA SER A 77 7.43 8.10 14.10
C SER A 77 7.60 9.62 14.03
N SER A 78 7.90 10.24 15.17
CA SER A 78 8.21 11.67 15.24
C SER A 78 9.46 12.07 14.45
N THR A 79 10.32 11.11 14.10
CA THR A 79 11.51 11.36 13.30
C THR A 79 11.23 11.38 11.79
N ALA A 80 10.08 10.84 11.36
CA ALA A 80 9.67 10.87 9.96
C ALA A 80 9.28 12.30 9.52
N LYS A 81 9.15 12.49 8.20
CA LYS A 81 8.87 13.78 7.58
C LYS A 81 7.61 13.72 6.72
N PRO A 82 6.83 14.80 6.59
CA PRO A 82 5.71 14.86 5.66
C PRO A 82 6.09 14.50 4.21
N SER A 83 7.28 14.92 3.76
CA SER A 83 7.78 14.66 2.40
C SER A 83 8.18 13.21 2.13
N GLU A 84 8.23 12.34 3.15
CA GLU A 84 8.56 10.91 2.98
C GLU A 84 7.33 10.07 2.62
N PHE A 85 6.12 10.62 2.79
CA PHE A 85 4.90 9.96 2.33
C PHE A 85 4.84 9.99 0.81
N THR A 86 4.40 8.88 0.22
CA THR A 86 4.39 8.71 -1.23
C THR A 86 3.02 8.27 -1.74
N LEU A 87 2.79 8.40 -3.03
CA LEU A 87 1.56 7.93 -3.66
C LEU A 87 1.64 6.40 -3.83
N GLY A 88 0.57 5.69 -3.48
CA GLY A 88 0.43 4.28 -3.79
C GLY A 88 0.25 4.03 -5.28
N ALA A 89 0.40 2.77 -5.70
CA ALA A 89 0.09 2.38 -7.07
C ALA A 89 -1.36 2.75 -7.42
N LEU A 90 -1.57 3.38 -8.58
CA LEU A 90 -2.90 3.84 -8.99
C LEU A 90 -3.92 2.69 -9.03
N THR A 91 -3.50 1.51 -9.48
CA THR A 91 -4.34 0.31 -9.56
C THR A 91 -4.81 -0.24 -8.21
N THR A 92 -4.25 0.21 -7.09
CA THR A 92 -4.71 -0.15 -5.74
C THR A 92 -5.94 0.66 -5.33
N GLY A 93 -6.02 1.94 -5.74
CA GLY A 93 -7.08 2.87 -5.32
C GLY A 93 -8.06 3.27 -6.41
N LEU A 94 -7.67 3.10 -7.67
CA LEU A 94 -8.44 3.46 -8.85
C LEU A 94 -8.67 2.23 -9.74
N THR A 95 -9.84 2.21 -10.38
CA THR A 95 -10.19 1.28 -11.45
C THR A 95 -10.47 2.07 -12.71
N VAL A 96 -9.85 1.70 -13.84
CA VAL A 96 -10.12 2.29 -15.15
C VAL A 96 -11.09 1.42 -15.94
N VAL A 97 -12.08 2.06 -16.56
CA VAL A 97 -13.04 1.42 -17.45
C VAL A 97 -13.15 2.20 -18.74
N ASP A 98 -13.43 1.50 -19.81
CA ASP A 98 -13.80 2.09 -21.09
C ASP A 98 -15.17 1.54 -21.49
N VAL A 99 -16.11 2.43 -21.81
CA VAL A 99 -17.50 2.06 -22.08
C VAL A 99 -17.66 1.42 -23.45
N ASP A 100 -16.74 1.71 -24.36
CA ASP A 100 -16.81 1.26 -25.74
C ASP A 100 -16.07 -0.07 -25.95
N GLY A 101 -15.38 -0.54 -24.90
CA GLY A 101 -14.71 -1.84 -24.84
C GLY A 101 -13.26 -1.79 -25.32
N ASP A 102 -12.69 -0.59 -25.42
CA ASP A 102 -11.32 -0.40 -25.88
C ASP A 102 -10.30 -0.89 -24.84
N ALA A 103 -9.25 -1.53 -25.33
CA ALA A 103 -8.26 -2.21 -24.50
C ALA A 103 -6.88 -2.32 -25.20
N PRO A 104 -5.80 -2.64 -24.45
CA PRO A 104 -5.70 -2.62 -22.99
C PRO A 104 -5.85 -1.21 -22.39
N LEU A 105 -6.18 -1.16 -21.10
CA LEU A 105 -6.33 0.08 -20.34
C LEU A 105 -5.14 0.31 -19.40
N SER A 106 -4.73 1.57 -19.24
CA SER A 106 -3.69 1.98 -18.31
C SER A 106 -3.98 3.33 -17.66
N MET A 107 -3.26 3.63 -16.58
CA MET A 107 -3.33 4.91 -15.86
C MET A 107 -1.93 5.40 -15.51
N ALA A 108 -1.74 6.72 -15.55
CA ALA A 108 -0.53 7.38 -15.08
C ALA A 108 -0.86 8.73 -14.44
N VAL A 109 -0.09 9.15 -13.43
CA VAL A 109 -0.19 10.52 -12.89
C VAL A 109 0.39 11.49 -13.92
N ALA A 110 -0.38 12.49 -14.33
CA ALA A 110 0.09 13.50 -15.28
C ALA A 110 1.01 14.54 -14.60
N LEU A 111 1.95 15.11 -15.36
CA LEU A 111 2.86 16.15 -14.85
C LEU A 111 2.20 17.54 -14.89
N PRO A 112 2.38 18.41 -13.86
CA PRO A 112 3.31 18.29 -12.73
C PRO A 112 2.69 17.59 -11.49
N GLY A 113 2.46 16.28 -11.56
CA GLY A 113 2.39 15.38 -10.41
C GLY A 113 1.22 15.61 -9.46
N ALA A 114 1.26 14.91 -8.34
CA ALA A 114 0.30 15.03 -7.26
C ALA A 114 0.67 16.20 -6.33
N THR A 115 -0.35 16.95 -5.91
CA THR A 115 -0.28 18.01 -4.90
C THR A 115 -0.66 17.45 -3.53
N TRP A 116 0.16 17.76 -2.52
CA TRP A 116 -0.02 17.31 -1.15
C TRP A 116 -0.47 18.46 -0.27
N GLU A 117 -1.53 18.23 0.49
CA GLU A 117 -2.08 19.19 1.43
C GLU A 117 -1.95 18.64 2.85
N TRP A 118 -0.97 19.15 3.59
CA TRP A 118 -0.76 18.84 5.00
C TRP A 118 -1.27 19.98 5.87
N ARG A 119 -1.96 19.65 6.97
CA ARG A 119 -2.42 20.60 7.97
C ARG A 119 -1.96 20.20 9.37
N ALA A 120 -1.52 21.19 10.13
CA ALA A 120 -1.20 21.08 11.54
C ALA A 120 -2.46 20.79 12.38
N PRO A 121 -2.33 20.42 13.67
CA PRO A 121 -3.49 20.12 14.53
C PRO A 121 -4.52 21.25 14.64
N ASN A 122 -4.10 22.50 14.46
CA ASN A 122 -4.96 23.70 14.43
C ASN A 122 -5.64 23.94 13.05
N GLY A 123 -5.45 23.05 12.08
CA GLY A 123 -5.98 23.15 10.72
C GLY A 123 -5.19 24.03 9.76
N THR A 124 -4.10 24.69 10.18
CA THR A 124 -3.30 25.54 9.28
C THR A 124 -2.43 24.70 8.36
N PRO A 125 -2.30 25.05 7.06
CA PRO A 125 -1.38 24.38 6.15
C PRO A 125 0.07 24.41 6.66
N LEU A 126 0.81 23.33 6.44
CA LEU A 126 2.23 23.28 6.77
C LEU A 126 3.06 24.16 5.84
N THR A 127 4.10 24.79 6.40
CA THR A 127 5.10 25.55 5.62
C THR A 127 6.04 24.64 4.85
N ALA A 128 6.73 25.16 3.82
CA ALA A 128 7.72 24.40 3.05
C ALA A 128 8.84 23.83 3.93
N THR A 129 9.25 24.54 4.97
CA THR A 129 10.21 24.05 5.96
C THR A 129 9.64 22.89 6.77
N GLN A 130 8.39 23.01 7.22
CA GLN A 130 7.72 21.95 7.98
C GLN A 130 7.54 20.66 7.17
N LEU A 131 7.32 20.77 5.86
CA LEU A 131 7.18 19.61 4.99
C LEU A 131 8.47 18.77 4.86
N THR A 132 9.64 19.36 5.09
CA THR A 132 10.95 18.73 4.84
C THR A 132 11.73 18.38 6.11
N GLN A 133 11.24 18.78 7.29
CA GLN A 133 11.84 18.45 8.58
C GLN A 133 11.10 17.30 9.27
N SER A 134 11.76 16.69 10.26
CA SER A 134 11.12 15.69 11.11
C SER A 134 9.93 16.28 11.88
N PHE A 135 8.87 15.50 12.09
CA PHE A 135 7.68 15.96 12.81
C PHE A 135 8.02 16.55 14.19
N SER A 136 8.98 15.94 14.91
CA SER A 136 9.42 16.38 16.24
C SER A 136 9.97 17.81 16.30
N THR A 137 10.32 18.43 15.17
CA THR A 137 10.80 19.81 15.14
C THR A 137 9.66 20.83 15.32
N SER A 138 8.42 20.46 15.03
CA SER A 138 7.26 21.38 15.10
C SER A 138 6.03 20.82 15.80
N PHE A 139 5.99 19.51 16.07
CA PHE A 139 4.83 18.83 16.62
C PHE A 139 5.25 17.97 17.81
N ALA A 140 4.38 17.95 18.82
CA ALA A 140 4.57 17.20 20.04
C ALA A 140 4.18 15.72 19.86
N ASN A 141 4.53 14.90 20.85
CA ASN A 141 4.05 13.53 20.93
C ASN A 141 2.51 13.51 21.06
N ASP A 142 1.89 12.58 20.33
CA ASP A 142 0.45 12.37 20.20
C ASP A 142 -0.32 13.51 19.48
N ASP A 143 0.36 14.52 18.92
CA ASP A 143 -0.26 15.48 17.99
C ASP A 143 -0.86 14.76 16.78
N ILE A 144 -1.98 15.27 16.29
CA ILE A 144 -2.70 14.71 15.13
C ILE A 144 -2.69 15.72 13.99
N LEU A 145 -2.00 15.39 12.91
CA LEU A 145 -1.99 16.15 11.67
C LEU A 145 -2.99 15.55 10.68
N THR A 146 -3.35 16.29 9.63
CA THR A 146 -4.15 15.76 8.54
C THR A 146 -3.45 15.92 7.20
N VAL A 147 -3.60 14.93 6.33
CA VAL A 147 -3.05 14.94 4.97
C VAL A 147 -4.10 14.51 3.94
N LYS A 148 -4.03 15.15 2.78
CA LYS A 148 -4.74 14.76 1.55
C LYS A 148 -3.79 14.89 0.36
N VAL A 149 -3.97 14.04 -0.64
CA VAL A 149 -3.29 14.17 -1.93
C VAL A 149 -4.33 14.33 -3.05
N SER A 150 -4.04 15.21 -4.01
CA SER A 150 -4.86 15.45 -5.20
C SER A 150 -3.96 15.50 -6.42
N GLY A 151 -4.34 14.90 -7.54
CA GLY A 151 -3.50 14.92 -8.73
C GLY A 151 -4.25 14.58 -10.01
N PRO A 152 -3.77 15.07 -11.17
CA PRO A 152 -4.30 14.68 -12.45
C PRO A 152 -3.87 13.25 -12.79
N VAL A 153 -4.82 12.40 -13.16
CA VAL A 153 -4.59 11.03 -13.63
C VAL A 153 -5.04 10.93 -15.08
N THR A 154 -4.11 10.56 -15.95
CA THR A 154 -4.40 10.23 -17.34
C THR A 154 -4.75 8.76 -17.44
N SER A 155 -5.95 8.48 -17.93
CA SER A 155 -6.40 7.14 -18.32
C SER A 155 -6.22 6.99 -19.83
N THR A 156 -5.74 5.82 -20.27
CA THR A 156 -5.40 5.56 -21.68
C THR A 156 -5.90 4.19 -22.11
N SER A 157 -6.38 4.09 -23.35
CA SER A 157 -6.62 2.86 -24.10
C SER A 157 -5.74 2.82 -25.35
N ASP A 158 -5.41 1.63 -25.83
CA ASP A 158 -4.58 1.48 -27.05
C ASP A 158 -5.39 1.49 -28.35
N SER A 159 -6.71 1.26 -28.27
CA SER A 159 -7.58 1.05 -29.45
C SER A 159 -8.69 2.09 -29.63
N GLY A 160 -8.96 2.94 -28.64
CA GLY A 160 -10.06 3.90 -28.68
C GLY A 160 -9.78 5.17 -29.45
N PHE A 161 -10.83 5.95 -29.72
CA PHE A 161 -10.70 7.32 -30.22
C PHE A 161 -11.77 8.19 -29.57
N PRO A 162 -11.44 9.00 -28.54
CA PRO A 162 -10.09 9.38 -28.13
C PRO A 162 -9.38 8.32 -27.26
N ILE A 163 -8.07 8.13 -27.47
CA ILE A 163 -7.25 7.15 -26.75
C ILE A 163 -7.01 7.49 -25.27
N SER A 164 -7.19 8.74 -24.84
CA SER A 164 -6.88 9.13 -23.47
C SER A 164 -7.68 10.32 -22.97
N GLY A 165 -7.83 10.39 -21.66
CA GLY A 165 -8.46 11.48 -20.92
C GLY A 165 -7.74 11.72 -19.58
N THR A 166 -7.75 12.96 -19.11
CA THR A 166 -7.13 13.34 -17.83
C THR A 166 -8.18 13.98 -16.93
N ASP A 167 -8.33 13.42 -15.73
CA ASP A 167 -9.21 13.94 -14.68
C ASP A 167 -8.44 14.08 -13.35
N THR A 168 -8.97 14.90 -12.44
CA THR A 168 -8.36 15.08 -11.11
C THR A 168 -8.97 14.11 -10.11
N TYR A 169 -8.12 13.35 -9.43
CA TYR A 169 -8.51 12.43 -8.37
C TYR A 169 -7.89 12.82 -7.06
N GLU A 170 -8.57 12.46 -5.98
CA GLU A 170 -8.19 12.83 -4.64
C GLU A 170 -8.20 11.61 -3.71
N SER A 171 -7.36 11.65 -2.69
CA SER A 171 -7.56 10.81 -1.52
C SER A 171 -8.65 11.38 -0.62
N VAL A 172 -9.11 10.56 0.32
CA VAL A 172 -9.78 11.08 1.52
C VAL A 172 -8.77 11.85 2.39
N TRP A 173 -9.27 12.61 3.35
CA TRP A 173 -8.45 13.15 4.43
C TRP A 173 -8.07 12.03 5.39
N TYR A 174 -6.78 11.91 5.70
CA TYR A 174 -6.27 11.00 6.72
C TYR A 174 -5.75 11.78 7.92
N ARG A 175 -5.99 11.24 9.12
CA ARG A 175 -5.32 11.69 10.34
C ARG A 175 -4.03 10.91 10.56
N VAL A 176 -2.96 11.62 10.89
CA VAL A 176 -1.64 11.06 11.18
C VAL A 176 -1.26 11.43 12.61
N LYS A 177 -1.15 10.42 13.47
CA LYS A 177 -0.80 10.60 14.88
C LYS A 177 0.71 10.49 15.07
N ILE A 178 1.33 11.55 15.57
CA ILE A 178 2.78 11.59 15.78
C ILE A 178 3.14 10.83 17.06
N LYS A 179 4.13 9.93 16.99
CA LYS A 179 4.62 9.21 18.17
C LYS A 179 6.09 9.43 18.38
N ALA A 180 6.44 10.01 19.53
CA ALA A 180 7.83 10.18 19.91
C ALA A 180 8.48 8.85 20.25
N LEU A 181 9.75 8.69 19.84
CA LEU A 181 10.58 7.60 20.32
C LEU A 181 10.81 7.78 21.83
N VAL A 182 10.33 6.82 22.61
CA VAL A 182 10.63 6.78 24.05
C VAL A 182 11.98 6.10 24.25
N VAL A 183 12.94 6.80 24.83
CA VAL A 183 14.25 6.26 25.19
C VAL A 183 14.16 5.62 26.58
N PRO A 184 14.43 4.31 26.73
CA PRO A 184 14.36 3.65 28.03
C PRO A 184 15.47 4.13 28.95
N THR A 185 15.23 4.00 30.25
CA THR A 185 16.24 4.22 31.29
C THR A 185 16.43 2.94 32.11
N LEU A 186 17.43 2.94 32.98
CA LEU A 186 17.75 1.81 33.86
C LEU A 186 17.56 2.25 35.31
N GLN A 187 16.59 1.67 35.99
CA GLN A 187 16.35 1.89 37.41
C GLN A 187 17.16 0.89 38.24
N VAL A 188 17.90 1.38 39.22
CA VAL A 188 18.56 0.54 40.23
C VAL A 188 18.37 1.18 41.60
N ASN A 189 17.68 0.47 42.49
CA ASN A 189 17.21 1.03 43.76
C ASN A 189 16.47 2.36 43.54
N GLU A 190 16.95 3.48 44.06
CA GLU A 190 16.35 4.81 43.90
C GLU A 190 16.97 5.64 42.75
N ALA A 191 17.99 5.10 42.06
CA ALA A 191 18.72 5.81 41.01
C ALA A 191 18.25 5.43 39.59
N ASN A 192 18.26 6.40 38.69
CA ASN A 192 17.98 6.23 37.27
C ASN A 192 19.21 6.54 36.43
N PHE A 193 19.55 5.64 35.51
CA PHE A 193 20.65 5.78 34.59
C PHE A 193 20.15 5.83 33.14
N ALA A 194 20.82 6.64 32.31
CA ALA A 194 20.62 6.58 30.87
C ALA A 194 21.12 5.23 30.34
N ILE A 195 20.43 4.69 29.33
CA ILE A 195 20.75 3.38 28.73
C ILE A 195 22.14 3.33 28.09
N ASP A 196 22.73 4.48 27.76
CA ASP A 196 24.05 4.64 27.15
C ASP A 196 25.12 5.19 28.13
N SER A 197 24.80 5.27 29.42
CA SER A 197 25.71 5.81 30.45
C SER A 197 26.97 4.95 30.70
N GLY A 198 27.02 3.73 30.14
CA GLY A 198 28.06 2.73 30.44
C GLY A 198 27.83 1.96 31.73
N PHE A 199 26.70 2.19 32.42
CA PHE A 199 26.23 1.34 33.51
C PHE A 199 25.82 -0.06 33.00
N PRO A 200 25.98 -1.12 33.79
CA PRO A 200 26.86 -1.25 34.96
C PRO A 200 28.30 -1.62 34.56
N THR A 201 29.28 -1.19 35.37
CA THR A 201 30.68 -1.63 35.26
C THR A 201 31.13 -2.53 36.42
N THR A 202 30.28 -2.70 37.43
CA THR A 202 30.52 -3.56 38.59
C THR A 202 29.34 -4.49 38.81
N GLY A 203 29.55 -5.59 39.52
CA GLY A 203 28.50 -6.54 39.85
C GLY A 203 28.81 -7.33 41.12
N PHE A 204 27.78 -7.96 41.67
CA PHE A 204 27.83 -8.96 42.74
C PHE A 204 26.63 -9.88 42.57
N MET A 205 26.63 -11.01 43.27
CA MET A 205 25.50 -11.96 43.23
C MET A 205 24.19 -11.29 43.65
N ASP A 206 23.10 -11.55 42.94
CA ASP A 206 21.75 -10.98 43.15
C ASP A 206 21.62 -9.47 42.92
N ALA A 207 22.68 -8.81 42.42
CA ALA A 207 22.57 -7.45 41.94
C ALA A 207 21.55 -7.39 40.79
N ASN A 208 20.63 -6.42 40.87
CA ASN A 208 19.57 -6.27 39.88
C ASN A 208 19.33 -4.80 39.52
N PHE A 209 18.78 -4.61 38.32
CA PHE A 209 18.27 -3.34 37.83
C PHE A 209 17.11 -3.62 36.88
N GLN A 210 16.23 -2.64 36.67
CA GLN A 210 15.05 -2.78 35.82
C GLN A 210 15.12 -1.81 34.65
N PHE A 211 14.75 -2.26 33.46
CA PHE A 211 14.46 -1.34 32.37
C PHE A 211 13.22 -0.52 32.69
N TYR A 212 13.23 0.78 32.45
CA TYR A 212 12.02 1.58 32.38
C TYR A 212 11.76 1.91 30.92
N MET A 213 10.97 1.07 30.23
CA MET A 213 10.69 1.23 28.80
C MET A 213 9.89 2.50 28.49
N GLY A 214 9.17 3.04 29.49
CA GLY A 214 8.54 4.36 29.41
C GLY A 214 9.50 5.53 29.63
N GLY A 215 10.81 5.28 29.78
CA GLY A 215 11.83 6.27 30.12
C GLY A 215 11.81 6.76 31.57
N THR A 216 10.66 6.67 32.25
CA THR A 216 10.47 7.14 33.63
C THR A 216 9.76 6.14 34.55
N ASN A 217 9.17 5.08 33.98
CA ASN A 217 8.49 4.03 34.74
C ASN A 217 8.47 2.71 33.98
N ALA A 218 8.23 1.62 34.71
CA ALA A 218 8.20 0.25 34.22
C ALA A 218 6.86 -0.19 33.58
N THR A 219 5.81 0.64 33.61
CA THR A 219 4.48 0.26 33.11
C THR A 219 4.53 -0.29 31.68
N PRO A 220 5.30 0.30 30.74
CA PRO A 220 5.35 -0.21 29.37
C PRO A 220 6.18 -1.49 29.19
N ASN A 221 6.90 -1.97 30.20
CA ASN A 221 7.78 -3.14 30.05
C ASN A 221 7.03 -4.39 29.58
N GLY A 222 5.78 -4.55 30.02
CA GLY A 222 4.94 -5.66 29.61
C GLY A 222 4.65 -5.73 28.10
N ASN A 223 4.89 -4.64 27.35
CA ASN A 223 4.76 -4.61 25.89
C ASN A 223 5.96 -5.23 25.17
N TYR A 224 7.01 -5.61 25.90
CA TYR A 224 8.26 -6.13 25.32
C TYR A 224 8.56 -7.54 25.79
N THR A 225 9.35 -8.25 25.00
CA THR A 225 10.04 -9.49 25.41
C THR A 225 11.52 -9.23 25.55
N TYR A 226 12.15 -9.88 26.53
CA TYR A 226 13.54 -9.69 26.88
C TYR A 226 14.30 -11.00 26.77
N SER A 227 15.57 -10.93 26.36
CA SER A 227 16.47 -12.10 26.40
C SER A 227 17.92 -11.68 26.63
N SER A 228 18.66 -12.50 27.38
CA SER A 228 20.10 -12.33 27.62
C SER A 228 20.89 -13.27 26.72
N ASN A 229 21.97 -12.79 26.11
CA ASN A 229 22.93 -13.67 25.42
C ASN A 229 23.91 -14.35 26.38
N GLN A 230 23.86 -14.05 27.68
CA GLN A 230 24.69 -14.64 28.73
C GLN A 230 23.82 -15.19 29.87
N PRO A 231 22.94 -16.17 29.60
CA PRO A 231 21.97 -16.67 30.58
C PRO A 231 22.62 -17.37 31.79
N ASP A 232 23.87 -17.82 31.66
CA ASP A 232 24.61 -18.51 32.73
C ASP A 232 24.88 -17.62 33.94
N TRP A 233 24.91 -16.28 33.76
CA TRP A 233 25.20 -15.34 34.85
C TRP A 233 24.36 -14.06 34.84
N VAL A 234 23.59 -13.80 33.78
CA VAL A 234 22.61 -12.70 33.70
C VAL A 234 21.28 -13.23 33.21
N THR A 235 20.25 -13.07 34.01
CA THR A 235 18.86 -13.33 33.62
C THR A 235 18.10 -12.03 33.44
N VAL A 236 17.03 -12.07 32.66
CA VAL A 236 16.06 -10.97 32.53
C VAL A 236 14.65 -11.56 32.49
N ASP A 237 13.74 -11.01 33.28
CA ASP A 237 12.35 -11.47 33.34
C ASP A 237 11.42 -10.74 32.35
N GLU A 238 10.14 -11.12 32.33
CA GLU A 238 9.11 -10.54 31.45
C GLU A 238 8.77 -9.07 31.78
N LEU A 239 9.16 -8.60 32.96
CA LEU A 239 8.97 -7.22 33.42
C LEU A 239 10.27 -6.40 33.27
N GLY A 240 11.28 -6.93 32.58
CA GLY A 240 12.54 -6.24 32.31
C GLY A 240 13.44 -6.10 33.54
N ASN A 241 13.28 -6.92 34.58
CA ASN A 241 14.22 -6.99 35.69
C ASN A 241 15.42 -7.85 35.28
N VAL A 242 16.60 -7.24 35.22
CA VAL A 242 17.87 -7.91 34.96
C VAL A 242 18.51 -8.28 36.30
N THR A 243 18.88 -9.55 36.48
CA THR A 243 19.52 -10.04 37.71
C THR A 243 20.80 -10.79 37.40
N PHE A 244 21.86 -10.50 38.16
CA PHE A 244 23.11 -11.25 38.09
C PHE A 244 23.04 -12.49 38.97
N THR A 245 23.00 -13.66 38.34
CA THR A 245 22.81 -14.97 38.99
C THR A 245 24.09 -15.79 39.08
N GLY A 246 25.20 -15.26 38.57
CA GLY A 246 26.49 -15.93 38.53
C GLY A 246 27.65 -14.97 38.37
N THR A 247 28.86 -15.46 38.61
CA THR A 247 30.09 -14.69 38.42
C THR A 247 30.55 -14.80 36.97
N PRO A 248 30.69 -13.68 36.22
CA PRO A 248 31.25 -13.72 34.88
C PRO A 248 32.75 -14.08 34.91
N THR A 249 33.20 -14.74 33.85
CA THR A 249 34.61 -14.96 33.54
C THR A 249 35.17 -13.83 32.67
N SER A 250 36.49 -13.80 32.50
CA SER A 250 37.13 -12.85 31.57
C SER A 250 36.63 -12.98 30.13
N ALA A 251 36.17 -14.16 29.71
CA ALA A 251 35.71 -14.46 28.36
C ALA A 251 34.24 -14.04 28.11
N ASN A 252 33.41 -13.97 29.15
CA ASN A 252 31.96 -13.76 29.01
C ASN A 252 31.39 -12.60 29.86
N LYS A 253 32.25 -11.73 30.41
CA LYS A 253 31.90 -10.53 31.19
C LYS A 253 31.12 -9.44 30.46
N THR A 254 30.83 -9.61 29.18
CA THR A 254 29.98 -8.70 28.40
C THR A 254 28.67 -9.40 28.10
N ALA A 255 27.57 -8.84 28.58
CA ALA A 255 26.22 -9.31 28.31
C ALA A 255 25.47 -8.29 27.44
N THR A 256 24.56 -8.80 26.62
CA THR A 256 23.63 -8.05 25.78
C THR A 256 22.23 -8.53 26.08
N ILE A 257 21.38 -7.61 26.52
CA ILE A 257 19.94 -7.83 26.61
C ILE A 257 19.30 -7.36 25.32
N THR A 258 18.59 -8.27 24.66
CA THR A 258 17.77 -8.00 23.48
C THR A 258 16.34 -7.70 23.91
N ILE A 259 15.76 -6.62 23.40
CA ILE A 259 14.43 -6.10 23.74
C ILE A 259 13.62 -6.02 22.45
N THR A 260 12.53 -6.78 22.39
CA THR A 260 11.67 -6.88 21.21
C THR A 260 10.27 -6.42 21.55
N ASP A 261 9.75 -5.46 20.78
CA ASP A 261 8.35 -5.02 20.91
C ASP A 261 7.40 -6.14 20.45
N LYS A 262 6.45 -6.50 21.31
CA LYS A 262 5.46 -7.55 21.02
C LYS A 262 4.52 -7.17 19.89
N SER A 263 4.31 -5.87 19.64
CA SER A 263 3.45 -5.41 18.56
C SER A 263 4.13 -5.44 17.18
N GLY A 264 5.47 -5.48 17.16
CA GLY A 264 6.27 -5.37 15.93
C GLY A 264 6.29 -3.97 15.33
N ALA A 265 5.75 -2.97 16.03
CA ALA A 265 5.74 -1.58 15.57
C ALA A 265 7.10 -0.89 15.78
N GLU A 266 7.86 -1.31 16.79
CA GLU A 266 9.19 -0.80 17.04
C GLU A 266 10.29 -1.77 16.57
N ALA A 267 11.38 -1.19 16.04
CA ALA A 267 12.58 -1.96 15.76
C ALA A 267 13.15 -2.57 17.05
N GLN A 268 13.70 -3.77 16.93
CA GLN A 268 14.38 -4.46 18.03
C GLN A 268 15.51 -3.59 18.58
N ARG A 269 15.62 -3.54 19.91
CA ARG A 269 16.65 -2.78 20.63
C ARG A 269 17.59 -3.73 21.35
N SER A 270 18.81 -3.27 21.59
CA SER A 270 19.81 -4.02 22.35
C SER A 270 20.48 -3.13 23.39
N PHE A 271 20.71 -3.66 24.57
CA PHE A 271 21.48 -3.03 25.64
C PHE A 271 22.65 -3.92 26.02
N SER A 272 23.87 -3.41 25.89
CA SER A 272 25.09 -4.15 26.20
C SER A 272 25.86 -3.50 27.34
N PHE A 273 26.37 -4.32 28.25
CA PHE A 273 27.21 -3.86 29.36
C PHE A 273 28.35 -4.83 29.62
N THR A 274 29.43 -4.32 30.23
CA THR A 274 30.64 -5.10 30.54
C THR A 274 31.03 -4.91 31.99
N ILE A 275 31.06 -6.01 32.75
CA ILE A 275 31.50 -6.01 34.14
C ILE A 275 33.04 -5.98 34.20
N LYS A 276 33.59 -4.96 34.85
CA LYS A 276 35.02 -4.77 35.08
C LYS A 276 35.47 -5.29 36.44
N THR A 277 34.59 -5.19 37.44
CA THR A 277 34.88 -5.60 38.82
C THR A 277 33.71 -6.39 39.39
N TRP A 278 34.00 -7.56 39.95
CA TRP A 278 33.02 -8.39 40.63
C TRP A 278 33.31 -8.43 42.13
N PHE A 279 32.33 -8.06 42.94
CA PHE A 279 32.44 -8.10 44.40
C PHE A 279 31.94 -9.44 44.94
N ILE A 280 32.70 -10.00 45.87
CA ILE A 280 32.36 -11.22 46.59
C ILE A 280 32.31 -10.85 48.07
N ASN A 281 31.20 -11.14 48.74
CA ASN A 281 31.11 -11.01 50.19
C ASN A 281 31.59 -12.33 50.82
N ASP A 282 32.67 -12.27 51.59
CA ASP A 282 33.28 -13.44 52.26
C ASP A 282 32.89 -13.52 53.76
N GLY A 283 31.88 -12.75 54.19
CA GLY A 283 31.25 -12.86 55.52
C GLY A 283 32.18 -12.61 56.70
N ARG A 284 33.29 -11.88 56.50
CA ARG A 284 34.30 -11.55 57.52
C ARG A 284 34.36 -10.06 57.81
#